data_AF-A0AB37LP32-F1
#
_entry.id   AF-A0AB37LP32-F1
#
_cell.length_a   1.000
_cell.length_b   1.000
_cell.length_c   1.000
_cell.angle_alpha   90.00
_cell.angle_beta   90.00
_cell.angle_gamma   90.00
#
_symmetry.space_group_name_H-M   'P 1'
#
loop_
_entity.id
_entity.type
_entity.pdbx_description
1 polymer ?
#
loop_
_entity_poly.entity_id
_entity_poly.type
_entity_poly.pdbx_seq_one_letter_code
_entity_poly.pdbx_strand_id
1 'polypeptide(L)'
;MTNIQELLSKPVWQMTGEEFIFLSKHASGQAEALPQPVTDTEKKYVYGILGIAKLFGCSLPTANRIKKSGKIDKAITQIGRKIIVDAELALELAGKKTGGRK
;
A
#
# COMPACT_ATOMS: atom_id res chain seq x y z
N MET A 1 33.98 19.92 5.79
CA MET A 1 33.51 18.85 4.89
C MET A 1 34.01 17.53 5.45
N THR A 2 33.17 16.73 6.08
CA THR A 2 33.55 15.41 6.61
C THR A 2 33.27 14.34 5.56
N ASN A 3 34.30 13.56 5.21
CA ASN A 3 34.22 12.50 4.21
C ASN A 3 33.64 11.23 4.85
N ILE A 4 32.67 10.59 4.19
CA ILE A 4 31.93 9.43 4.70
C ILE A 4 32.83 8.20 4.85
N GLN A 5 33.83 8.06 3.98
CA GLN A 5 34.79 6.95 4.05
C GLN A 5 35.65 7.02 5.31
N GLU A 6 35.98 8.24 5.76
CA GLU A 6 36.76 8.45 6.97
C GLU A 6 35.94 8.08 8.22
N LEU A 7 34.65 8.38 8.23
CA LEU A 7 33.76 8.01 9.35
C LEU A 7 33.54 6.50 9.45
N LEU A 8 33.45 5.78 8.33
CA LEU A 8 33.32 4.32 8.31
C LEU A 8 34.60 3.60 8.78
N SER A 9 35.75 4.27 8.68
CA SER A 9 37.04 3.71 9.13
C SER A 9 37.29 3.86 10.64
N LYS A 10 36.55 4.75 11.31
CA LYS A 10 36.64 4.99 12.75
C LYS A 10 35.76 3.97 13.50
N PRO A 11 36.21 3.45 14.65
CA PRO A 11 35.35 2.66 15.49
C PRO A 11 34.28 3.54 16.16
N VAL A 12 33.07 2.99 16.35
CA VAL A 12 31.88 3.73 16.83
C VAL A 12 32.13 4.46 18.16
N TRP A 13 32.94 3.89 19.05
CA TRP A 13 33.24 4.47 20.37
C TRP A 13 34.12 5.73 20.32
N GLN A 14 34.80 5.97 19.20
CA GLN A 14 35.61 7.17 18.96
C GLN A 14 34.83 8.25 18.20
N MET A 15 33.60 7.95 17.80
CA MET A 15 32.80 8.82 16.95
C MET A 15 31.91 9.74 17.78
N THR A 16 31.80 10.99 17.36
CA THR A 16 30.90 11.96 17.98
C THR A 16 29.44 11.67 17.57
N GLY A 17 28.48 12.08 18.40
CA GLY A 17 27.06 11.88 18.11
C GLY A 17 26.61 12.55 16.80
N GLU A 18 27.23 13.67 16.43
CA GLU A 18 26.95 14.38 15.19
C GLU A 18 27.38 13.58 13.95
N GLU A 19 28.57 13.00 13.99
CA GLU A 19 29.08 12.10 12.95
C GLU A 19 28.16 10.86 12.81
N PHE A 20 27.63 10.33 13.92
CA PHE A 20 26.74 9.17 13.90
C PHE A 20 25.39 9.45 13.24
N ILE A 21 24.77 10.59 13.60
CA ILE A 21 23.52 11.03 12.98
C ILE A 21 23.72 11.29 11.48
N PHE A 22 24.88 11.83 11.09
CA PHE A 22 25.24 12.07 9.69
C PHE A 22 25.33 10.75 8.89
N LEU A 23 25.99 9.73 9.42
CA LEU A 23 26.06 8.38 8.82
C LEU A 23 24.68 7.72 8.70
N SER A 24 23.85 7.82 9.75
CA SER A 24 22.50 7.25 9.77
C SER A 24 21.58 7.88 8.72
N LYS A 25 21.64 9.20 8.57
CA LYS A 25 20.90 9.94 7.53
C LYS A 25 21.40 9.59 6.13
N HIS A 26 22.71 9.42 5.96
CA HIS A 26 23.28 9.03 4.67
C HIS A 26 22.95 7.59 4.29
N ALA A 27 22.96 6.64 5.23
CA ALA A 27 22.51 5.27 5.01
C ALA A 27 21.02 5.19 4.66
N SER A 28 20.22 6.08 5.25
CA SER A 28 18.79 6.19 4.96
C SER A 28 18.52 6.89 3.61
N GLY A 29 19.41 7.78 3.17
CA GLY A 29 19.35 8.48 1.87
C GLY A 29 19.95 7.68 0.70
N GLN A 30 20.83 6.72 0.96
CA GLN A 30 21.37 5.77 -0.02
C GLN A 30 20.48 4.54 -0.25
N ALA A 31 19.22 4.59 0.16
CA ALA A 31 18.18 3.84 -0.53
C ALA A 31 17.83 4.56 -1.84
N GLU A 32 18.82 4.79 -2.71
CA GLU A 32 18.55 5.21 -4.08
C GLU A 32 17.95 4.03 -4.85
N ALA A 33 16.70 4.23 -5.24
CA ALA A 33 16.27 4.02 -6.62
C ALA A 33 16.37 2.59 -7.18
N LEU A 34 15.51 1.71 -6.65
CA LEU A 34 14.63 1.04 -7.62
C LEU A 34 13.62 2.10 -8.07
N PRO A 35 13.44 2.34 -9.38
CA PRO A 35 12.36 3.19 -9.87
C PRO A 35 11.06 2.49 -9.53
N GLN A 36 10.50 2.79 -8.36
CA GLN A 36 9.08 2.57 -8.15
C GLN A 36 8.40 3.62 -9.03
N PRO A 37 7.63 3.21 -10.04
CA PRO A 37 6.88 4.17 -10.83
C PRO A 37 5.95 4.91 -9.87
N VAL A 38 6.26 6.18 -9.64
CA VAL A 38 5.30 7.17 -9.17
C VAL A 38 4.29 7.36 -10.29
N THR A 39 3.36 6.42 -10.39
CA THR A 39 2.02 6.78 -10.82
C THR A 39 1.29 7.17 -9.55
N ASP A 40 1.02 8.46 -9.45
CA ASP A 40 0.05 9.10 -8.58
C ASP A 40 -1.05 8.18 -8.04
N THR A 41 -1.42 8.46 -6.79
CA THR A 41 -2.41 7.79 -5.92
C THR A 41 -1.90 6.53 -5.25
N GLU A 42 -1.87 6.54 -3.91
CA GLU A 42 -1.72 5.35 -3.07
C GLU A 42 -2.90 4.41 -3.34
N LYS A 43 -2.87 3.66 -4.44
CA LYS A 43 -3.93 2.71 -4.80
C LYS A 43 -3.97 1.63 -3.74
N LYS A 44 -4.90 1.80 -2.81
CA LYS A 44 -5.08 0.90 -1.68
C LYS A 44 -5.74 -0.38 -2.20
N TYR A 45 -4.95 -1.43 -2.36
CA TYR A 45 -5.48 -2.74 -2.69
C TYR A 45 -5.91 -3.49 -1.43
N VAL A 46 -7.05 -4.16 -1.50
CA VAL A 46 -7.59 -5.03 -0.45
C VAL A 46 -7.64 -6.47 -0.94
N TYR A 47 -7.36 -7.40 -0.04
CA TYR A 47 -7.17 -8.80 -0.39
C TYR A 47 -8.27 -9.69 0.18
N GLY A 48 -8.74 -10.62 -0.65
CA GLY A 48 -9.71 -11.64 -0.28
C GLY A 48 -11.11 -11.10 0.02
N ILE A 49 -11.99 -12.01 0.43
CA ILE A 49 -13.37 -11.64 0.80
C ILE A 49 -13.41 -10.81 2.09
N LEU A 50 -12.45 -11.04 3.00
CA LEU A 50 -12.31 -10.26 4.22
C LEU A 50 -11.94 -8.81 3.91
N GLY A 51 -11.11 -8.57 2.88
CA GLY A 51 -10.77 -7.23 2.41
C GLY A 51 -12.00 -6.48 1.91
N ILE A 52 -12.85 -7.14 1.11
CA ILE A 52 -14.12 -6.57 0.64
C ILE A 52 -15.04 -6.23 1.83
N ALA A 53 -15.15 -7.15 2.80
CA ALA A 53 -15.96 -6.94 4.00
C ALA A 53 -15.50 -5.71 4.81
N LYS A 54 -14.17 -5.58 5.01
CA LYS A 54 -13.56 -4.43 5.72
C LYS A 54 -13.74 -3.12 4.95
N LEU A 55 -13.60 -3.14 3.62
CA LEU A 55 -13.76 -1.96 2.78
C LEU A 55 -15.18 -1.40 2.85
N PHE A 56 -16.19 -2.27 2.75
CA PHE A 56 -17.59 -1.85 2.79
C PHE A 56 -18.21 -1.82 4.19
N GLY A 57 -17.45 -2.15 5.25
CA GLY A 57 -17.95 -2.25 6.61
C GLY A 57 -19.10 -3.25 6.77
N CYS A 58 -19.09 -4.35 6.01
CA CYS A 58 -20.20 -5.30 5.97
C CYS A 58 -19.81 -6.71 6.47
N SER A 59 -20.81 -7.55 6.73
CA SER A 59 -20.59 -8.94 7.12
C SER A 59 -20.07 -9.80 5.95
N LEU A 60 -19.33 -10.88 6.24
CA LEU A 60 -18.85 -11.85 5.26
C LEU A 60 -19.91 -12.33 4.25
N PRO A 61 -21.14 -12.74 4.65
CA PRO A 61 -22.16 -13.15 3.69
C PRO A 61 -22.62 -12.00 2.78
N THR A 62 -22.63 -10.76 3.29
CA THR A 62 -22.96 -9.58 2.49
C THR A 62 -21.86 -9.28 1.47
N ALA A 63 -20.58 -9.36 1.86
CA ALA A 63 -19.45 -9.24 0.95
C ALA A 63 -19.50 -10.29 -0.17
N ASN A 64 -19.86 -11.53 0.17
CA ASN A 64 -20.05 -12.61 -0.81
C ASN A 64 -21.18 -12.29 -1.81
N ARG A 65 -22.27 -11.68 -1.34
CA ARG A 65 -23.36 -11.22 -2.22
C ARG A 65 -22.90 -10.08 -3.12
N ILE A 66 -22.12 -9.12 -2.61
CA ILE A 66 -21.57 -8.02 -3.41
C ILE A 66 -20.66 -8.56 -4.52
N LYS A 67 -19.76 -9.50 -4.19
CA LYS A 67 -18.94 -10.20 -5.19
C LYS A 67 -19.81 -10.94 -6.22
N LYS A 68 -20.80 -11.72 -5.78
CA LYS A 68 -21.70 -12.46 -6.68
C LYS A 68 -22.60 -11.56 -7.54
N SER A 69 -22.89 -10.35 -7.07
CA SER A 69 -23.74 -9.40 -7.78
C SER A 69 -23.08 -8.73 -8.99
N GLY A 70 -21.77 -8.90 -9.15
CA GLY A 70 -21.00 -8.36 -10.28
C GLY A 70 -20.80 -6.84 -10.29
N LYS A 71 -21.33 -6.11 -9.29
CA LYS A 71 -21.26 -4.64 -9.23
C LYS A 71 -19.84 -4.08 -9.20
N ILE A 72 -18.91 -4.83 -8.62
CA ILE A 72 -17.52 -4.43 -8.40
C ILE A 72 -16.53 -5.23 -9.27
N ASP A 73 -17.00 -5.99 -10.27
CA ASP A 73 -16.14 -6.89 -11.06
C ASP A 73 -15.00 -6.15 -11.76
N LYS A 74 -15.23 -4.90 -12.20
CA LYS A 74 -14.19 -4.06 -12.80
C LYS A 74 -13.07 -3.69 -11.83
N ALA A 75 -13.33 -3.71 -10.52
CA ALA A 75 -12.34 -3.46 -9.48
C ALA A 75 -11.71 -4.74 -8.92
N ILE A 76 -12.17 -5.92 -9.34
CA ILE A 76 -11.68 -7.20 -8.87
C ILE A 76 -10.73 -7.81 -9.91
N THR A 77 -9.50 -8.05 -9.49
CA THR A 77 -8.55 -8.89 -10.21
C THR A 77 -8.47 -10.25 -9.51
N GLN A 78 -8.98 -11.29 -10.15
CA GLN A 78 -8.96 -12.65 -9.61
C GLN A 78 -7.91 -13.51 -10.32
N ILE A 79 -6.92 -13.98 -9.55
CA ILE A 79 -5.91 -14.94 -10.01
C ILE A 79 -6.17 -16.26 -9.28
N GLY A 80 -6.88 -17.19 -9.93
CA GLY A 80 -7.32 -18.44 -9.31
C GLY A 80 -8.22 -18.18 -8.09
N ARG A 81 -7.78 -18.57 -6.88
CA ARG A 81 -8.49 -18.30 -5.61
C ARG A 81 -8.08 -16.99 -4.93
N LYS A 82 -7.05 -16.30 -5.41
CA LYS A 82 -6.65 -14.99 -4.89
C LYS A 82 -7.55 -13.91 -5.50
N ILE A 83 -8.06 -13.05 -4.64
CA ILE A 83 -8.91 -11.92 -5.01
C ILE A 83 -8.17 -10.66 -4.57
N ILE A 84 -7.87 -9.79 -5.53
CA ILE A 84 -7.25 -8.49 -5.31
C ILE A 84 -8.28 -7.45 -5.72
N VAL A 85 -8.55 -6.48 -4.86
CA VAL A 85 -9.58 -5.47 -5.10
C VAL A 85 -8.95 -4.09 -4.99
N ASP A 86 -9.13 -3.27 -6.02
CA ASP A 86 -8.80 -1.84 -5.95
C ASP A 86 -9.86 -1.13 -5.09
N ALA A 87 -9.45 -0.50 -3.99
CA ALA A 87 -10.39 0.05 -3.02
C ALA A 87 -11.16 1.27 -3.55
N GLU A 88 -10.47 2.14 -4.28
CA GLU A 88 -11.03 3.41 -4.73
C GLU A 88 -12.06 3.15 -5.83
N LEU A 89 -11.69 2.32 -6.79
CA LEU A 89 -12.60 1.91 -7.87
C LEU A 89 -13.79 1.11 -7.34
N ALA A 90 -13.60 0.26 -6.33
CA ALA A 90 -14.70 -0.49 -5.72
C ALA A 90 -15.71 0.42 -5.01
N LEU A 91 -15.26 1.48 -4.34
CA LEU A 91 -16.14 2.47 -3.70
C LEU A 91 -16.92 3.28 -4.74
N GLU A 92 -16.26 3.73 -5.79
CA GLU A 92 -16.90 4.50 -6.87
C GLU A 92 -17.99 3.67 -7.58
N LEU A 93 -17.71 2.40 -7.89
CA LEU A 93 -18.66 1.49 -8.53
C LEU A 93 -19.83 1.11 -7.63
N ALA A 94 -19.58 0.94 -6.33
CA ALA A 94 -20.64 0.68 -5.37
C ALA A 94 -21.56 1.90 -5.13
N GLY A 95 -21.02 3.11 -5.26
CA GLY A 95 -21.74 4.37 -5.13
C GLY A 95 -22.71 4.67 -6.28
N LYS A 96 -22.50 4.06 -7.46
CA LYS A 96 -23.45 4.13 -8.59
C LYS A 96 -24.72 3.37 -8.21
N LYS A 97 -25.71 4.09 -7.68
CA LYS A 97 -27.01 3.57 -7.24
C LYS A 97 -27.78 2.93 -8.40
N THR A 98 -27.52 1.65 -8.65
CA THR A 98 -28.37 0.79 -9.48
C THR A 98 -29.47 0.20 -8.58
N GLY A 99 -30.53 0.96 -8.34
CA GLY A 99 -31.73 0.52 -7.63
C GLY A 99 -31.75 0.88 -6.14
N GLY A 100 -32.31 2.05 -5.84
CA GLY A 100 -32.92 2.28 -4.53
C GLY A 100 -34.19 1.45 -4.38
N ARG A 101 -34.58 1.13 -3.14
CA ARG A 101 -35.93 0.66 -2.83
C ARG A 101 -36.94 1.67 -3.41
N LYS A 102 -37.81 1.21 -4.31
CA LYS A 102 -39.16 1.77 -4.40
C LYS A 102 -39.92 1.35 -3.16
#